data_AF-A0A2R6BVD0-F1
#
_entry.id   AF-A0A2R6BVD0-F1
#
_cell.length_a   1.000
_cell.length_b   1.000
_cell.length_c   1.000
_cell.angle_alpha   90.00
_cell.angle_beta   90.00
_cell.angle_gamma   90.00
#
_symmetry.space_group_name_H-M   'P 1'
#
loop_
_entity.id
_entity.type
_entity.pdbx_description
1 polymer ?
#
loop_
_entity_poly.entity_id
_entity_poly.type
_entity_poly.pdbx_seq_one_letter_code
_entity_poly.pdbx_strand_id
1 'polypeptide(L)'
;MRFEIAQRKKFDVSQVKVAVHAACHTYKLMAEDFTYDESVLGGVKPAPTSSIALALGAKLVEYSNWYDCCGFGFRHILTEREISRSFAYFRKIRPIVNETRADVLLTHDTGCVTTLDKSQVVPLAHGYKESIPVLSDSQFAALAMGAHPFLVCQLHWHVTDWSALLSKMGIDWQKAKEEYKAYLERVKKGEKPYLIKPPPFG
;
A
#
# COMPACT_ATOMS: atom_id res chain seq x y z
N MET A 1 -3.51 5.31 19.24
CA MET A 1 -3.95 5.32 17.83
C MET A 1 -4.08 3.93 17.17
N ARG A 2 -3.04 3.09 17.00
CA ARG A 2 -3.17 1.79 16.25
C ARG A 2 -4.25 0.84 16.79
N PHE A 3 -4.40 0.76 18.11
CA PHE A 3 -5.45 -0.05 18.75
C PHE A 3 -6.85 0.56 18.57
N GLU A 4 -6.97 1.88 18.50
CA GLU A 4 -8.26 2.55 18.20
C GLU A 4 -8.70 2.29 16.75
N ILE A 5 -7.74 2.22 15.81
CA ILE A 5 -8.00 1.80 14.43
C ILE A 5 -8.50 0.34 14.42
N ALA A 6 -7.82 -0.55 15.16
CA ALA A 6 -8.19 -1.96 15.24
C ALA A 6 -9.61 -2.19 15.81
N GLN A 7 -10.02 -1.38 16.80
CA GLN A 7 -11.38 -1.42 17.36
C GLN A 7 -12.48 -1.05 16.36
N ARG A 8 -12.13 -0.31 15.29
CA ARG A 8 -13.07 0.10 14.23
C ARG A 8 -13.06 -0.84 13.02
N LYS A 9 -12.27 -1.92 13.07
CA LYS A 9 -12.17 -2.91 11.99
C LYS A 9 -13.53 -3.55 11.72
N LYS A 10 -13.93 -3.58 10.44
CA LYS A 10 -15.16 -4.24 9.96
C LYS A 10 -14.87 -5.55 9.22
N PHE A 11 -13.68 -5.67 8.63
CA PHE A 11 -13.28 -6.84 7.86
C PHE A 11 -12.18 -7.61 8.57
N ASP A 12 -12.28 -8.94 8.60
CA ASP A 12 -11.19 -9.75 9.15
C ASP A 12 -10.05 -9.89 8.14
N VAL A 13 -8.86 -9.43 8.53
CA VAL A 13 -7.63 -9.51 7.73
C VAL A 13 -6.64 -10.54 8.27
N SER A 14 -7.07 -11.42 9.18
CA SER A 14 -6.22 -12.44 9.82
C SER A 14 -5.50 -13.39 8.85
N GLN A 15 -6.04 -13.56 7.64
CA GLN A 15 -5.45 -14.39 6.59
C GLN A 15 -4.60 -13.61 5.58
N VAL A 16 -4.53 -12.28 5.69
CA VAL A 16 -3.76 -11.43 4.77
C VAL A 16 -2.30 -11.43 5.20
N LYS A 17 -1.42 -11.85 4.29
CA LYS A 17 0.04 -11.76 4.40
C LYS A 17 0.51 -10.41 3.90
N VAL A 18 1.20 -9.69 4.77
CA VAL A 18 1.64 -8.31 4.53
C VAL A 18 3.16 -8.27 4.53
N ALA A 19 3.74 -7.90 3.40
CA ALA A 19 5.12 -7.44 3.35
C ALA A 19 5.16 -5.94 3.63
N VAL A 20 6.21 -5.46 4.29
CA VAL A 20 6.36 -4.04 4.63
C VAL A 20 7.61 -3.45 3.98
N HIS A 21 7.45 -2.28 3.37
CA HIS A 21 8.54 -1.42 2.96
C HIS A 21 8.51 -0.13 3.78
N ALA A 22 9.48 0.05 4.66
CA ALA A 22 9.68 1.31 5.35
C ALA A 22 10.44 2.28 4.44
N ALA A 23 9.93 3.51 4.29
CA ALA A 23 10.56 4.53 3.45
C ALA A 23 11.93 4.91 4.01
N CYS A 24 12.96 4.94 3.15
CA CYS A 24 14.33 5.15 3.60
C CYS A 24 14.55 6.49 4.32
N HIS A 25 13.87 7.55 3.88
CA HIS A 25 14.07 8.89 4.42
C HIS A 25 13.51 9.08 5.84
N THR A 26 12.71 8.14 6.36
CA THR A 26 12.14 8.25 7.71
C THR A 26 13.04 7.67 8.79
N TYR A 27 13.88 6.68 8.47
CA TYR A 27 14.68 5.97 9.47
C TYR A 27 16.16 5.77 9.10
N LYS A 28 16.57 6.00 7.85
CA LYS A 28 18.00 5.89 7.46
C LYS A 28 18.75 7.20 7.53
N LEU A 29 18.03 8.32 7.49
CA LEU A 29 18.64 9.65 7.60
C LEU A 29 18.78 10.07 9.07
N MET A 30 17.78 9.73 9.89
CA MET A 30 17.75 9.99 11.33
C MET A 30 17.15 8.75 12.01
N ALA A 31 17.99 7.75 12.28
CA ALA A 31 17.51 6.48 12.82
C ALA A 31 17.02 6.62 14.26
N GLU A 32 17.67 7.48 15.03
CA GLU A 32 17.39 7.74 16.44
C GLU A 32 16.01 8.36 16.67
N ASP A 33 15.50 9.11 15.68
CA ASP A 33 14.22 9.82 15.76
C ASP A 33 13.04 9.00 15.23
N PHE A 34 13.28 7.79 14.73
CA PHE A 34 12.22 6.93 14.21
C PHE A 34 11.70 5.94 15.25
N THR A 35 10.45 5.50 15.07
CA THR A 35 9.83 4.59 16.02
C THR A 35 10.26 3.15 15.76
N TYR A 36 10.91 2.56 16.77
CA TYR A 36 11.17 1.13 16.90
C TYR A 36 10.41 0.60 18.12
N ASP A 37 10.01 -0.68 18.07
CA ASP A 37 9.21 -1.32 19.11
C ASP A 37 9.71 -2.77 19.24
N GLU A 38 10.24 -3.16 20.40
CA GLU A 38 10.79 -4.50 20.64
C GLU A 38 9.74 -5.59 20.41
N SER A 39 8.45 -5.30 20.62
CA SER A 39 7.37 -6.25 20.38
C SER A 39 7.05 -6.41 18.88
N VAL A 40 7.62 -5.57 18.01
CA VAL A 40 7.39 -5.57 16.56
C VAL A 40 8.69 -5.92 15.85
N LEU A 41 8.76 -7.12 15.29
CA LEU A 41 9.94 -7.61 14.56
C LEU A 41 11.23 -7.50 15.40
N GLY A 42 11.13 -7.70 16.72
CA GLY A 42 12.27 -7.67 17.65
C GLY A 42 12.96 -6.31 17.78
N GLY A 43 12.30 -5.21 17.40
CA GLY A 43 12.90 -3.87 17.46
C GLY A 43 14.00 -3.60 16.44
N VAL A 44 14.33 -4.56 15.57
CA VAL A 44 15.39 -4.42 14.55
C VAL A 44 14.93 -3.74 13.26
N LYS A 45 13.61 -3.52 13.11
CA LYS A 45 13.01 -2.89 11.94
C LYS A 45 12.06 -1.76 12.33
N PRO A 46 11.87 -0.76 11.44
CA PRO A 46 10.94 0.33 11.69
C PRO A 46 9.51 -0.16 11.99
N ALA A 47 8.93 0.28 13.10
CA ALA A 47 7.69 -0.25 13.64
C ALA A 47 6.38 0.31 13.07
N PRO A 48 6.24 1.59 12.65
CA PRO A 48 4.94 2.20 12.36
C PRO A 48 4.03 1.40 11.42
N THR A 49 4.46 1.16 10.18
CA THR A 49 3.68 0.43 9.16
C THR A 49 3.40 -1.02 9.58
N SER A 50 4.41 -1.71 10.12
CA SER A 50 4.29 -3.09 10.63
C SER A 50 3.27 -3.19 11.78
N SER A 51 3.29 -2.23 12.68
CA SER A 51 2.42 -2.21 13.86
C SER A 51 0.95 -1.97 13.51
N ILE A 52 0.65 -1.24 12.44
CA ILE A 52 -0.71 -1.07 11.92
C ILE A 52 -1.22 -2.42 11.39
N ALA A 53 -0.42 -3.11 10.58
CA ALA A 53 -0.79 -4.41 10.02
C ALA A 53 -1.05 -5.45 11.13
N LEU A 54 -0.15 -5.53 12.12
CA LEU A 54 -0.32 -6.41 13.29
C LEU A 54 -1.54 -6.05 14.12
N ALA A 55 -1.77 -4.77 14.41
CA ALA A 55 -2.93 -4.33 15.19
C ALA A 55 -4.26 -4.68 14.51
N LEU A 56 -4.32 -4.63 13.18
CA LEU A 56 -5.49 -5.06 12.41
C LEU A 56 -5.67 -6.59 12.37
N GLY A 57 -4.63 -7.34 12.75
CA GLY A 57 -4.60 -8.79 12.82
C GLY A 57 -3.94 -9.47 11.62
N ALA A 58 -3.36 -8.72 10.68
CA ALA A 58 -2.71 -9.29 9.50
C ALA A 58 -1.38 -9.99 9.86
N LYS A 59 -0.92 -10.88 8.98
CA LYS A 59 0.30 -11.67 9.15
C LYS A 59 1.48 -10.98 8.48
N LEU A 60 2.45 -10.50 9.25
CA LEU A 60 3.69 -9.98 8.66
C LEU A 60 4.51 -11.11 8.04
N VAL A 61 5.08 -10.84 6.87
CA VAL A 61 6.05 -11.72 6.21
C VAL A 61 7.32 -10.94 5.91
N GLU A 62 8.45 -11.62 6.07
CA GLU A 62 9.78 -11.03 5.92
C GLU A 62 10.43 -11.46 4.62
N TYR A 63 11.22 -10.58 4.04
CA TYR A 63 12.00 -10.81 2.83
C TYR A 63 13.44 -10.31 3.03
N SER A 64 14.35 -10.93 2.29
CA SER A 64 15.80 -10.86 2.49
C SER A 64 16.35 -9.43 2.44
N ASN A 65 15.89 -8.63 1.49
CA ASN A 65 16.39 -7.28 1.25
C ASN A 65 15.39 -6.18 1.62
N TRP A 66 14.77 -6.33 2.78
CA TRP A 66 13.87 -5.33 3.35
C TRP A 66 14.50 -3.94 3.48
N TYR A 67 15.81 -3.88 3.76
CA TYR A 67 16.56 -2.64 3.95
C TYR A 67 16.71 -1.85 2.62
N ASP A 68 16.65 -2.48 1.45
CA ASP A 68 16.88 -1.78 0.18
C ASP A 68 15.84 -0.67 -0.09
N CYS A 69 16.30 0.42 -0.72
CA CYS A 69 15.47 1.54 -1.20
C CYS A 69 14.36 1.06 -2.16
N CYS A 70 13.29 1.85 -2.33
CA CYS A 70 12.27 1.55 -3.35
C CYS A 70 12.73 1.85 -4.79
N GLY A 71 13.76 2.69 -4.96
CA GLY A 71 14.22 3.19 -6.26
C GLY A 71 13.73 4.58 -6.64
N PHE A 72 12.89 5.26 -5.83
CA PHE A 72 12.44 6.63 -6.11
C PHE A 72 13.58 7.66 -6.00
N GLY A 73 14.27 7.63 -4.84
CA GLY A 73 15.40 8.45 -4.38
C GLY A 73 15.49 9.89 -4.91
N PHE A 74 15.12 10.90 -4.12
CA PHE A 74 15.26 12.37 -4.29
C PHE A 74 14.86 12.97 -5.67
N ARG A 75 15.41 12.46 -6.78
CA ARG A 75 15.14 12.81 -8.19
C ARG A 75 15.33 11.63 -9.17
N HIS A 76 15.87 10.48 -8.78
CA HIS A 76 16.24 9.38 -9.68
C HIS A 76 15.07 8.89 -10.54
N ILE A 77 13.85 8.84 -10.01
CA ILE A 77 12.68 8.47 -10.82
C ILE A 77 12.43 9.44 -12.00
N LEU A 78 12.86 10.70 -11.89
CA LEU A 78 12.69 11.73 -12.91
C LEU A 78 13.82 11.75 -13.93
N THR A 79 15.05 11.43 -13.53
CA THR A 79 16.22 11.47 -14.44
C THR A 79 16.69 10.12 -14.93
N GLU A 80 16.60 9.10 -14.08
CA GLU A 80 17.11 7.75 -14.29
C GLU A 80 15.95 6.76 -14.21
N ARG A 81 14.87 7.08 -14.93
CA ARG A 81 13.57 6.39 -14.82
C ARG A 81 13.71 4.89 -15.03
N GLU A 82 14.43 4.46 -16.06
CA GLU A 82 14.54 3.03 -16.39
C GLU A 82 15.38 2.26 -15.36
N ILE A 83 16.43 2.88 -14.80
CA ILE A 83 17.19 2.31 -13.69
C ILE A 83 16.29 2.20 -12.45
N SER A 84 15.53 3.26 -12.14
CA SER A 84 14.62 3.29 -10.99
C SER A 84 13.57 2.19 -11.07
N ARG A 85 12.98 1.99 -12.27
CA ARG A 85 11.99 0.92 -12.52
C ARG A 85 12.60 -0.47 -12.43
N SER A 86 13.76 -0.65 -13.05
CA SER A 86 14.52 -1.90 -13.01
C SER A 86 14.86 -2.27 -11.56
N PHE A 87 15.36 -1.31 -10.80
CA PHE A 87 15.67 -1.50 -9.38
C PHE A 87 14.43 -1.86 -8.56
N ALA A 88 13.36 -1.07 -8.68
CA ALA A 88 12.10 -1.33 -7.98
C ALA A 88 11.58 -2.75 -8.26
N TYR A 89 11.62 -3.19 -9.51
CA TYR A 89 11.13 -4.51 -9.87
C TYR A 89 12.06 -5.66 -9.45
N PHE A 90 13.30 -5.67 -9.96
CA PHE A 90 14.21 -6.79 -9.78
C PHE A 90 14.79 -6.87 -8.38
N ARG A 91 14.94 -5.72 -7.70
CA ARG A 91 15.44 -5.67 -6.33
C ARG A 91 14.33 -5.65 -5.29
N LYS A 92 13.11 -5.19 -5.55
CA LYS A 92 12.05 -5.23 -4.51
C LYS A 92 10.94 -6.21 -4.85
N ILE A 93 10.18 -5.96 -5.93
CA ILE A 93 8.96 -6.71 -6.21
C ILE A 93 9.23 -8.21 -6.38
N ARG A 94 10.21 -8.57 -7.21
CA ARG A 94 10.50 -9.97 -7.52
C ARG A 94 10.94 -10.79 -6.30
N PRO A 95 11.92 -10.35 -5.48
CA PRO A 95 12.25 -11.03 -4.21
C PRO A 95 11.06 -11.13 -3.26
N ILE A 96 10.30 -10.04 -3.06
CA ILE A 96 9.13 -10.04 -2.17
C ILE A 96 8.14 -11.13 -2.59
N VAL A 97 7.76 -11.18 -3.87
CA VAL A 97 6.80 -12.17 -4.38
C VAL A 97 7.34 -13.59 -4.22
N ASN A 98 8.58 -13.83 -4.63
CA ASN A 98 9.17 -15.17 -4.66
C ASN A 98 9.44 -15.75 -3.26
N GLU A 99 9.88 -14.92 -2.31
CA GLU A 99 10.24 -15.35 -0.96
C GLU A 99 9.02 -15.46 -0.04
N THR A 100 8.05 -14.55 -0.19
CA THR A 100 7.01 -14.38 0.84
C THR A 100 5.61 -14.81 0.42
N ARG A 101 5.33 -14.75 -0.90
CA ARG A 101 3.96 -14.84 -1.44
C ARG A 101 2.98 -13.94 -0.66
N ALA A 102 3.41 -12.72 -0.33
CA ALA A 102 2.59 -11.72 0.32
C ALA A 102 1.37 -11.36 -0.55
N ASP A 103 0.24 -11.06 0.09
CA ASP A 103 -0.97 -10.61 -0.60
C ASP A 103 -0.92 -9.11 -0.90
N VAL A 104 -0.12 -8.35 -0.14
CA VAL A 104 0.04 -6.90 -0.29
C VAL A 104 1.40 -6.43 0.24
N LEU A 105 1.97 -5.43 -0.43
CA LEU A 105 3.12 -4.66 0.05
C LEU A 105 2.63 -3.33 0.63
N LEU A 106 2.87 -3.11 1.91
CA LEU A 106 2.51 -1.85 2.58
C LEU A 106 3.73 -0.93 2.73
N THR A 107 3.48 0.37 2.56
CA THR A 107 4.44 1.46 2.81
C THR A 107 3.68 2.69 3.35
N HIS A 108 4.35 3.65 3.97
CA HIS A 108 3.72 4.89 4.43
C HIS A 108 4.01 6.08 3.51
N ASP A 109 5.05 6.00 2.68
CA ASP A 109 5.45 7.09 1.77
C ASP A 109 4.79 6.97 0.39
N THR A 110 4.28 8.09 -0.11
CA THR A 110 3.60 8.18 -1.42
C THR A 110 4.55 7.97 -2.60
N GLY A 111 5.81 8.38 -2.47
CA GLY A 111 6.88 8.13 -3.44
C GLY A 111 7.17 6.64 -3.57
N CYS A 112 7.24 5.94 -2.44
CA CYS A 112 7.41 4.49 -2.38
C CYS A 112 6.19 3.76 -2.97
N VAL A 113 4.95 4.13 -2.62
CA VAL A 113 3.73 3.55 -3.21
C VAL A 113 3.79 3.68 -4.73
N THR A 114 4.00 4.89 -5.22
CA THR A 114 3.99 5.19 -6.65
C THR A 114 5.09 4.45 -7.39
N THR A 115 6.31 4.41 -6.85
CA THR A 115 7.44 3.73 -7.50
C THR A 115 7.20 2.23 -7.58
N LEU A 116 6.83 1.61 -6.47
CA LEU A 116 6.69 0.16 -6.38
C LEU A 116 5.44 -0.36 -7.11
N ASP A 117 4.35 0.42 -7.17
CA ASP A 117 3.17 0.10 -7.97
C ASP A 117 3.46 0.28 -9.47
N LYS A 118 3.82 1.52 -9.89
CA LYS A 118 3.94 1.86 -11.32
C LYS A 118 5.09 1.15 -12.03
N SER A 119 6.16 0.82 -11.32
CA SER A 119 7.32 0.17 -11.94
C SER A 119 7.05 -1.27 -12.36
N GLN A 120 5.98 -1.91 -11.89
CA GLN A 120 5.63 -3.28 -12.28
C GLN A 120 5.15 -3.39 -13.72
N VAL A 121 4.58 -2.33 -14.30
CA VAL A 121 3.91 -2.38 -15.62
C VAL A 121 4.84 -2.84 -16.75
N VAL A 122 6.06 -2.28 -16.84
CA VAL A 122 6.97 -2.62 -17.94
C VAL A 122 7.52 -4.03 -17.82
N PRO A 123 8.04 -4.48 -16.68
CA PRO A 123 8.45 -5.87 -16.50
C PRO A 123 7.31 -6.86 -16.83
N LEU A 124 6.08 -6.60 -16.38
CA LEU A 124 4.93 -7.43 -16.72
C LEU A 124 4.67 -7.46 -18.24
N ALA A 125 4.77 -6.31 -18.93
CA ALA A 125 4.65 -6.23 -20.38
C ALA A 125 5.79 -6.99 -21.12
N HIS A 126 6.95 -7.14 -20.48
CA HIS A 126 8.09 -7.92 -20.99
C HIS A 126 8.04 -9.41 -20.57
N GLY A 127 6.93 -9.89 -19.99
CA GLY A 127 6.69 -11.31 -19.71
C GLY A 127 7.16 -11.80 -18.34
N TYR A 128 7.67 -10.92 -17.47
CA TYR A 128 7.83 -11.25 -16.05
C TYR A 128 6.46 -11.43 -15.39
N LYS A 129 6.39 -12.22 -14.31
CA LYS A 129 5.11 -12.65 -13.71
C LYS A 129 4.94 -12.21 -12.27
N GLU A 130 6.02 -11.83 -11.60
CA GLU A 130 6.01 -11.40 -10.23
C GLU A 130 5.29 -10.05 -10.12
N SER A 131 4.13 -10.03 -9.45
CA SER A 131 3.38 -8.82 -9.16
C SER A 131 2.74 -8.92 -7.78
N ILE A 132 2.62 -7.77 -7.12
CA ILE A 132 1.97 -7.64 -5.81
C ILE A 132 1.31 -6.26 -5.73
N PRO A 133 0.08 -6.15 -5.20
CA PRO A 133 -0.54 -4.86 -4.95
C PRO A 133 0.26 -4.09 -3.90
N VAL A 134 0.47 -2.80 -4.15
CA VAL A 134 1.22 -1.91 -3.26
C VAL A 134 0.28 -0.86 -2.71
N LEU A 135 0.04 -0.83 -1.41
CA LEU A 135 -0.88 0.14 -0.79
C LEU A 135 -0.15 0.97 0.26
N SER A 136 -0.69 2.16 0.56
CA SER A 136 -0.32 2.80 1.81
C SER A 136 -0.88 2.02 3.01
N ASP A 137 -0.20 2.02 4.15
CA ASP A 137 -0.78 1.48 5.40
C ASP A 137 -2.11 2.14 5.77
N SER A 138 -2.23 3.43 5.48
CA SER A 138 -3.45 4.20 5.66
C SER A 138 -4.59 3.71 4.75
N GLN A 139 -4.31 3.37 3.47
CA GLN A 139 -5.28 2.73 2.58
C GLN A 139 -5.71 1.37 3.11
N PHE A 140 -4.75 0.54 3.55
CA PHE A 140 -5.03 -0.78 4.10
C PHE A 140 -5.89 -0.70 5.38
N ALA A 141 -5.56 0.21 6.29
CA ALA A 141 -6.33 0.45 7.50
C ALA A 141 -7.75 0.95 7.19
N ALA A 142 -7.89 1.90 6.26
CA ALA A 142 -9.19 2.40 5.84
C ALA A 142 -10.05 1.28 5.25
N LEU A 143 -9.49 0.44 4.37
CA LEU A 143 -10.19 -0.74 3.82
C LEU A 143 -10.63 -1.67 4.94
N ALA A 144 -9.76 -2.01 5.89
CA ALA A 144 -10.09 -2.89 7.01
C ALA A 144 -11.21 -2.32 7.91
N MET A 145 -11.30 -0.99 8.06
CA MET A 145 -12.41 -0.29 8.75
C MET A 145 -13.69 -0.15 7.91
N GLY A 146 -13.68 -0.63 6.67
CA GLY A 146 -14.82 -0.59 5.76
C GLY A 146 -14.99 0.70 4.97
N ALA A 147 -13.90 1.43 4.71
CA ALA A 147 -13.90 2.51 3.74
C ALA A 147 -14.16 1.97 2.32
N HIS A 148 -14.87 2.76 1.52
CA HIS A 148 -15.21 2.36 0.16
C HIS A 148 -13.94 2.30 -0.73
N PRO A 149 -13.65 1.18 -1.42
CA PRO A 149 -12.40 0.98 -2.16
C PRO A 149 -12.10 2.02 -3.24
N PHE A 150 -13.13 2.51 -3.94
CA PHE A 150 -12.96 3.47 -5.04
C PHE A 150 -13.20 4.94 -4.65
N LEU A 151 -14.22 5.22 -3.83
CA LEU A 151 -14.56 6.58 -3.40
C LEU A 151 -13.56 7.15 -2.40
N VAL A 152 -13.06 6.32 -1.47
CA VAL A 152 -12.15 6.76 -0.40
C VAL A 152 -10.72 6.31 -0.67
N CYS A 153 -10.50 5.01 -0.84
CA CYS A 153 -9.15 4.47 -1.00
C CYS A 153 -8.58 4.65 -2.42
N GLN A 154 -9.44 5.00 -3.38
CA GLN A 154 -9.13 5.26 -4.79
C GLN A 154 -8.28 4.17 -5.47
N LEU A 155 -8.61 2.90 -5.22
CA LEU A 155 -7.79 1.78 -5.70
C LEU A 155 -7.67 1.66 -7.23
N HIS A 156 -8.57 2.27 -7.98
CA HIS A 156 -8.51 2.31 -9.45
C HIS A 156 -7.32 3.11 -10.01
N TRP A 157 -6.63 3.90 -9.18
CA TRP A 157 -5.38 4.55 -9.57
C TRP A 157 -4.15 3.68 -9.42
N HIS A 158 -4.23 2.54 -8.72
CA HIS A 158 -3.14 1.56 -8.68
C HIS A 158 -3.13 0.76 -9.98
N VAL A 159 -1.94 0.41 -10.48
CA VAL A 159 -1.81 -0.39 -11.73
C VAL A 159 -1.80 -1.88 -11.47
N THR A 160 -1.39 -2.28 -10.27
CA THR A 160 -1.30 -3.67 -9.85
C THR A 160 -2.68 -4.23 -9.53
N ASP A 161 -2.85 -5.55 -9.73
CA ASP A 161 -4.11 -6.21 -9.42
C ASP A 161 -4.30 -6.34 -7.90
N TRP A 162 -5.28 -5.62 -7.38
CA TRP A 162 -5.71 -5.64 -5.98
C TRP A 162 -6.98 -6.49 -5.75
N SER A 163 -7.56 -7.08 -6.79
CA SER A 163 -8.87 -7.76 -6.70
C SER A 163 -8.83 -8.99 -5.79
N ALA A 164 -7.75 -9.77 -5.86
CA ALA A 164 -7.52 -10.93 -5.00
C ALA A 164 -7.39 -10.52 -3.53
N LEU A 165 -6.70 -9.41 -3.25
CA LEU A 165 -6.58 -8.85 -1.90
C LEU A 165 -7.95 -8.47 -1.33
N LEU A 166 -8.75 -7.69 -2.07
CA LEU A 166 -10.08 -7.28 -1.60
C LEU A 166 -10.99 -8.48 -1.36
N SER A 167 -10.97 -9.46 -2.27
CA SER A 167 -11.74 -10.70 -2.13
C SER A 167 -11.32 -11.46 -0.87
N LYS A 168 -10.01 -11.53 -0.58
CA LYS A 168 -9.46 -12.15 0.63
C LYS A 168 -9.84 -11.41 1.91
N MET A 169 -10.01 -10.09 1.86
CA MET A 169 -10.53 -9.28 2.96
C MET A 169 -12.05 -9.41 3.14
N GLY A 170 -12.77 -10.09 2.24
CA GLY A 170 -14.22 -10.18 2.25
C GLY A 170 -14.93 -8.94 1.69
N ILE A 171 -14.24 -8.15 0.87
CA ILE A 171 -14.78 -6.93 0.25
C ILE A 171 -15.30 -7.26 -1.15
N ASP A 172 -16.60 -7.05 -1.37
CA ASP A 172 -17.22 -7.11 -2.70
C ASP A 172 -16.84 -5.87 -3.53
N TRP A 173 -15.71 -5.98 -4.21
CA TRP A 173 -15.18 -4.90 -5.02
C TRP A 173 -15.93 -4.70 -6.33
N GLN A 174 -16.66 -5.71 -6.83
CA GLN A 174 -17.45 -5.58 -8.05
C GLN A 174 -18.65 -4.69 -7.78
N LYS A 175 -19.40 -4.98 -6.71
CA LYS A 175 -20.48 -4.12 -6.24
C LYS A 175 -20.00 -2.70 -5.94
N ALA A 176 -18.89 -2.54 -5.21
CA ALA A 176 -18.33 -1.23 -4.94
C ALA A 176 -17.91 -0.47 -6.22
N LYS A 177 -17.51 -1.19 -7.28
CA LYS A 177 -17.19 -0.58 -8.58
C LYS A 177 -18.43 -0.10 -9.31
N GLU A 178 -19.54 -0.82 -9.22
CA GLU A 178 -20.84 -0.39 -9.75
C GLU A 178 -21.37 0.84 -9.00
N GLU A 179 -21.30 0.83 -7.66
CA GLU A 179 -21.64 1.98 -6.82
C GLU A 179 -20.82 3.22 -7.18
N TYR A 180 -19.51 3.05 -7.41
CA TYR A 180 -18.63 4.11 -7.88
C TYR A 180 -19.03 4.66 -9.26
N LYS A 181 -19.32 3.79 -10.23
CA LYS A 181 -19.80 4.22 -11.56
C LYS A 181 -21.11 4.98 -11.47
N ALA A 182 -22.06 4.50 -10.66
CA ALA A 182 -23.33 5.18 -10.43
C ALA A 182 -23.11 6.57 -9.82
N TYR A 183 -22.19 6.70 -8.85
CA TYR A 183 -21.79 7.99 -8.30
C TYR A 183 -21.23 8.93 -9.38
N LEU A 184 -20.32 8.45 -10.24
CA LEU A 184 -19.77 9.26 -11.33
C LEU A 184 -20.83 9.78 -12.29
N GLU A 185 -21.84 8.96 -12.62
CA GLU A 185 -22.95 9.39 -13.48
C GLU A 185 -23.80 10.49 -12.84
N ARG A 186 -23.97 10.49 -11.51
CA ARG A 186 -24.66 11.59 -10.84
C ARG A 186 -23.83 12.87 -10.82
N VAL A 187 -22.51 12.75 -10.58
CA VAL A 187 -21.58 13.90 -10.65
C VAL A 187 -21.58 14.52 -12.04
N LYS A 188 -21.55 13.72 -13.11
CA LYS A 188 -21.66 14.21 -14.49
C LYS A 188 -22.95 14.97 -14.77
N LYS A 189 -24.04 14.61 -14.09
CA LYS A 189 -25.34 15.30 -14.16
C LYS A 189 -25.42 16.57 -13.31
N GLY A 190 -24.33 16.95 -12.64
CA GLY A 190 -24.24 18.18 -11.84
C GLY A 190 -24.40 17.97 -10.33
N GLU A 191 -24.48 16.73 -9.83
CA GLU A 191 -24.41 16.49 -8.38
C GLU A 191 -23.03 16.92 -7.83
N LYS A 192 -23.02 17.70 -6.75
CA LYS A 192 -21.77 18.14 -6.11
C LYS A 192 -21.04 16.94 -5.51
N PRO A 193 -19.72 16.77 -5.74
CA PRO A 193 -18.94 15.72 -5.10
C PRO A 193 -18.94 15.87 -3.57
N TYR A 194 -19.69 15.03 -2.85
CA TYR A 194 -19.87 15.18 -1.40
C TYR A 194 -18.62 14.86 -0.56
N LEU A 195 -17.62 14.19 -1.17
CA LEU A 195 -16.32 13.91 -0.56
C LEU A 195 -15.29 15.03 -0.75
N ILE A 196 -15.50 15.92 -1.72
CA ILE A 196 -14.63 17.08 -1.95
C ILE A 196 -15.23 18.26 -1.21
N LYS A 197 -14.78 18.47 0.01
CA LYS A 197 -15.16 19.63 0.81
C LYS A 197 -14.02 20.62 0.83
N PRO A 198 -14.29 21.93 0.69
CA PRO A 198 -13.27 22.92 0.97
C PRO A 198 -12.79 22.75 2.41
N PRO A 199 -11.52 23.06 2.72
CA PRO A 199 -11.07 23.13 4.09
C PRO A 199 -11.99 24.07 4.88
N PRO A 200 -12.18 23.84 6.19
CA PRO A 200 -13.07 24.65 7.03
C PRO A 200 -12.69 26.13 7.10
N PHE A 201 -11.55 26.53 6.54
CA PHE A 201 -11.10 27.91 6.39
C PHE A 201 -10.77 28.17 4.91
N GLY A 202 -11.75 28.73 4.19
CA GLY A 202 -11.66 29.15 2.79
C GLY A 202 -12.75 30.16 2.49
#